data_AF-A0A3D0JEJ7-F1
#
_entry.id   AF-A0A3D0JEJ7-F1
#
_cell.length_a   1.000
_cell.length_b   1.000
_cell.length_c   1.000
_cell.angle_alpha   90.00
_cell.angle_beta   90.00
_cell.angle_gamma   90.00
#
_symmetry.space_group_name_H-M   'P 1'
#
loop_
_entity.id
_entity.type
_entity.pdbx_description
1 polymer ?
#
loop_
_entity_poly.entity_id
_entity_poly.type
_entity_poly.pdbx_seq_one_letter_code
_entity_poly.pdbx_strand_id
1 'polypeptide(L)' 'ELDILAEEAWKLPSVIGSRMTGGGFGGCTVSIVKSDAVNEFIEKIGKVYKERTGKSAEFYIADAGDGARRL' A
#
# COMPACT_ATOMS: atom_id res chain seq x y z
N GLU A 1 4.07 9.43 -7.77
CA GLU A 1 3.89 9.01 -6.36
C GLU A 1 3.33 7.60 -6.27
N LEU A 2 2.18 7.32 -6.90
CA LEU A 2 1.59 5.97 -6.91
C LEU A 2 2.50 4.89 -7.51
N ASP A 3 3.19 5.19 -8.61
CA ASP A 3 4.11 4.23 -9.23
C ASP A 3 5.25 3.85 -8.28
N ILE A 4 5.73 4.79 -7.46
CA ILE A 4 6.75 4.50 -6.44
C ILE A 4 6.22 3.47 -5.45
N LEU A 5 5.00 3.66 -4.93
CA LEU A 5 4.39 2.71 -4.00
C LEU A 5 4.17 1.33 -4.63
N ALA A 6 3.73 1.28 -5.89
CA ALA A 6 3.47 0.03 -6.59
C ALA A 6 4.77 -0.71 -6.97
N GLU A 7 5.71 -0.02 -7.61
CA GLU A 7 6.96 -0.60 -8.10
C GLU A 7 7.88 -1.03 -6.95
N GLU A 8 7.98 -0.25 -5.87
CA GLU A 8 8.79 -0.64 -4.71
C GLU A 8 8.16 -1.83 -3.97
N ALA A 9 6.83 -1.89 -3.92
CA ALA A 9 6.13 -3.05 -3.35
C ALA A 9 6.43 -4.33 -4.13
N TRP A 10 6.48 -4.28 -5.47
CA TRP A 10 6.79 -5.47 -6.30
C TRP A 10 8.19 -6.04 -6.09
N LYS A 11 9.12 -5.25 -5.54
CA LYS A 11 10.48 -5.72 -5.24
C LYS A 11 10.54 -6.59 -3.97
N LEU A 12 9.51 -6.55 -3.14
CA LEU A 12 9.45 -7.32 -1.90
C LEU A 12 8.91 -8.73 -2.18
N PRO A 13 9.65 -9.81 -1.85
CA PRO A 13 9.22 -11.18 -2.14
C PRO A 13 7.99 -11.62 -1.34
N SER A 14 7.65 -10.88 -0.28
CA SER A 14 6.44 -11.08 0.52
C SER A 14 5.18 -10.44 -0.07
N VAL A 15 5.31 -9.69 -1.18
CA VAL A 15 4.20 -9.01 -1.87
C VAL A 15 3.80 -9.82 -3.09
N ILE A 16 2.53 -10.21 -3.17
CA ILE A 16 1.96 -10.92 -4.32
C ILE A 16 1.70 -9.94 -5.47
N GLY A 17 1.28 -8.72 -5.14
CA GLY A 17 1.02 -7.68 -6.12
C GLY A 17 0.63 -6.36 -5.47
N SER A 18 0.74 -5.29 -6.24
CA SER A 18 0.36 -3.93 -5.82
C SER A 18 -0.12 -3.14 -7.04
N ARG A 19 -1.13 -2.28 -6.87
CA ARG A 19 -1.57 -1.34 -7.93
C ARG A 19 -2.23 -0.12 -7.32
N MET A 20 -2.36 0.95 -8.11
CA MET A 20 -3.23 2.08 -7.74
C MET A 20 -4.69 1.63 -7.55
N THR A 21 -5.44 2.32 -6.68
CA THR A 21 -6.89 2.15 -6.55
C THR A 21 -7.59 3.51 -6.62
N GLY A 22 -8.84 3.53 -7.10
CA GLY A 22 -9.60 4.78 -7.32
C GLY A 22 -9.27 5.49 -8.64
N GLY A 23 -9.47 6.81 -8.66
CA GLY A 23 -9.42 7.63 -9.88
C GLY A 23 -8.04 8.06 -10.38
N GLY A 24 -6.98 7.87 -9.58
CA GLY A 24 -5.61 8.21 -9.96
C GLY A 24 -5.23 9.68 -9.74
N PHE A 25 -4.10 10.10 -10.35
CA PHE A 25 -3.45 11.42 -10.17
C PHE A 25 -3.02 11.72 -8.72
N GLY A 26 -2.87 10.67 -7.91
CA GLY A 26 -2.67 10.72 -6.47
C GLY A 26 -3.54 9.66 -5.79
N GLY A 27 -3.59 9.67 -4.46
CA GLY A 27 -4.44 8.77 -3.68
C GLY A 27 -3.70 7.52 -3.18
N CYS A 28 -4.33 6.36 -3.32
CA CYS A 28 -3.91 5.13 -2.64
C CYS A 28 -3.49 4.02 -3.61
N THR A 29 -2.63 3.13 -3.11
CA THR A 29 -2.38 1.81 -3.71
C THR A 29 -3.00 0.73 -2.83
N VAL A 30 -3.36 -0.41 -3.43
CA VAL A 30 -3.72 -1.64 -2.71
C VAL A 30 -2.63 -2.66 -2.99
N SER A 31 -2.13 -3.28 -1.93
CA SER A 31 -1.07 -4.28 -1.99
C SER A 31 -1.51 -5.54 -1.26
N ILE A 32 -1.27 -6.70 -1.87
CA ILE A 32 -1.50 -8.00 -1.24
C ILE A 32 -0.17 -8.48 -0.69
N VAL A 33 -0.06 -8.54 0.64
CA VAL A 33 1.18 -8.82 1.36
C VAL A 33 0.97 -10.02 2.28
N LYS A 34 1.98 -10.88 2.45
CA LYS A 34 1.95 -11.92 3.48
C LYS A 34 1.80 -11.29 4.86
N SER A 35 0.94 -11.87 5.70
CA SER A 35 0.56 -11.29 7.00
C SER A 35 1.74 -11.10 7.95
N ASP A 36 2.72 -12.00 7.91
CA ASP A 36 3.94 -11.95 8.72
C ASP A 36 4.95 -10.86 8.27
N ALA A 37 4.78 -10.33 7.06
CA ALA A 37 5.67 -9.34 6.46
C ALA A 37 5.08 -7.91 6.44
N VAL A 38 3.91 -7.68 7.03
CA VAL A 38 3.23 -6.37 6.99
C VAL A 38 4.08 -5.26 7.61
N ASN A 39 4.73 -5.51 8.75
CA ASN A 39 5.56 -4.49 9.40
C ASN A 39 6.80 -4.12 8.55
N GLU A 40 7.47 -5.12 7.98
CA GLU A 40 8.60 -4.93 7.07
C GLU A 40 8.17 -4.13 5.83
N PHE A 41 7.01 -4.44 5.29
CA PHE A 41 6.43 -3.72 4.16
C PHE A 41 6.22 -2.24 4.49
N ILE A 42 5.55 -1.94 5.60
CA ILE A 42 5.28 -0.56 6.02
C ILE A 42 6.59 0.23 6.21
N GLU A 43 7.58 -0.36 6.87
CA GLU A 43 8.87 0.29 7.10
C GLU A 43 9.60 0.59 5.79
N LYS A 44 9.77 -0.43 4.92
CA LYS A 44 10.51 -0.28 3.67
C LYS A 44 9.83 0.68 2.70
N ILE A 45 8.54 0.49 2.46
CA ILE A 45 7.79 1.32 1.51
C ILE A 45 7.64 2.74 2.04
N GLY A 46 7.35 2.91 3.34
CA GLY A 46 7.25 4.23 3.97
C GLY A 46 8.56 5.01 3.89
N LYS A 47 9.70 4.34 4.15
CA LYS A 47 11.04 4.93 4.03
C LYS A 47 11.34 5.37 2.59
N VAL A 48 11.23 4.47 1.61
CA VAL A 48 11.54 4.78 0.22
C VAL A 48 10.62 5.86 -0.34
N TYR A 49 9.33 5.81 0.01
CA TYR A 49 8.38 6.84 -0.39
C TYR A 49 8.77 8.23 0.13
N LYS A 50 9.14 8.32 1.42
CA LYS A 50 9.59 9.56 2.03
C LYS A 50 10.88 10.10 1.43
N GLU A 51 11.84 9.23 1.16
CA GLU A 51 13.12 9.62 0.52
C GLU A 51 12.90 10.15 -0.90
N ARG A 52 11.99 9.55 -1.67
CA ARG A 52 11.77 9.92 -3.07
C ARG A 52 10.80 11.08 -3.29
N THR A 53 9.87 11.31 -2.35
CA THR A 53 8.79 12.31 -2.52
C THR A 53 8.84 13.44 -1.50
N GLY A 54 9.58 13.26 -0.40
CA GLY A 54 9.57 14.18 0.75
C GLY A 54 8.30 14.08 1.61
N LYS A 55 7.36 13.18 1.29
CA LYS A 55 6.07 13.02 1.98
C LYS A 55 6.02 11.73 2.79
N SER A 56 5.22 11.71 3.85
CA SER A 56 4.96 10.49 4.61
C SER A 56 3.74 9.76 4.02
N ALA A 57 3.86 8.45 3.82
CA ALA A 57 2.73 7.61 3.45
C ALA A 57 1.97 7.13 4.70
N GLU A 58 0.66 6.97 4.56
CA GLU A 58 -0.19 6.33 5.56
C GLU A 58 -0.54 4.91 5.11
N PHE A 59 -0.61 3.98 6.06
CA PHE A 59 -0.84 2.56 5.79
C PHE A 59 -2.02 2.06 6.61
N TYR A 60 -2.90 1.32 5.95
CA TYR A 60 -4.11 0.74 6.54
C TYR A 60 -4.15 -0.75 6.22
N ILE A 61 -4.31 -1.59 7.24
CA ILE A 61 -4.61 -3.01 7.06
C ILE A 61 -6.13 -3.10 6.86
N ALA A 62 -6.54 -3.56 5.69
CA ALA A 62 -7.93 -3.59 5.29
C ALA A 62 -8.46 -5.02 5.20
N ASP A 63 -9.66 -5.22 5.72
CA ASP A 63 -10.45 -6.45 5.56
C ASP A 63 -11.74 -6.15 4.77
N ALA A 64 -12.25 -7.16 4.06
CA ALA A 64 -13.51 -7.05 3.34
C ALA A 64 -14.68 -7.02 4.34
N GLY A 65 -15.35 -5.88 4.43
CA GLY A 65 -16.54 -5.70 5.26
C GLY A 65 -17.84 -5.72 4.47
N ASP A 66 -18.96 -5.81 5.19
CA ASP A 66 -20.29 -5.68 4.62
C ASP A 66 -20.57 -4.25 4.11
N GLY A 67 -21.42 -4.16 3.08
CA GLY A 67 -21.98 -2.88 2.63
C GLY A 67 -23.01 -2.31 3.61
N ALA A 68 -23.50 -1.10 3.32
CA ALA A 68 -24.51 -0.45 4.14
C ALA A 68 -25.79 -1.31 4.27
N ARG A 69 -26.18 -1.61 5.52
CA ARG A 69 -27.40 -2.37 5.85
C ARG A 69 -28.01 -1.87 7.14
N ARG A 70 -29.29 -2.19 7.36
CA ARG A 70 -29.95 -1.98 8.65
C ARG A 70 -29.32 -2.92 9.69
N LEU A 71 -29.05 -2.41 10.89
CA LEU A 71 -28.60 -3.18 12.04
C LEU A 71 -29.77 -3.93 12.68
#